data_AF-A0A6I5N6A1-F1
#
_entry.id   AF-A0A6I5N6A1-F1
#
_cell.length_a   1.000
_cell.length_b   1.000
_cell.length_c   1.000
_cell.angle_alpha   90.00
_cell.angle_beta   90.00
_cell.angle_gamma   90.00
#
_symmetry.space_group_name_H-M   'P 1'
#
loop_
_entity.id
_entity.type
_entity.pdbx_description
1 polymer ?
#
loop_
_entity_poly.entity_id
_entity_poly.type
_entity_poly.pdbx_seq_one_letter_code
_entity_poly.pdbx_strand_id
1 'polypeptide(L)'
;MSSNQVALSGAIRWTDVLGNTHPVREATVEIRDRHDGADTLVSTVRTDQAGRYTAVFDNTDSSGDGSRRDIFIRAIADGQTYSVENSEGTVYSFDSATLSNLSDGQHVLDLAI
;
A
#
# COMPACT_ATOMS: atom_id res chain seq x y z
N MET A 1 13.21 -1.42 17.66
CA MET A 1 12.77 -2.17 16.46
C MET A 1 12.99 -3.63 16.79
N SER A 2 11.93 -4.44 16.91
CA SER A 2 12.13 -5.89 16.95
C SER A 2 12.77 -6.32 15.62
N SER A 3 13.57 -7.37 15.60
CA SER A 3 14.30 -7.78 14.39
C SER A 3 13.37 -8.06 13.20
N ASN A 4 12.09 -8.33 13.43
CA ASN A 4 11.11 -8.77 12.43
C ASN A 4 10.21 -7.65 11.86
N GLN A 5 10.61 -6.38 11.96
CA GLN A 5 9.82 -5.28 11.39
C GLN A 5 10.29 -4.90 10.00
N VAL A 6 9.34 -4.54 9.13
CA VAL A 6 9.61 -3.92 7.84
C VAL A 6 9.09 -2.49 7.86
N ALA A 7 9.88 -1.56 7.31
CA ALA A 7 9.46 -0.20 7.03
C ALA A 7 9.24 -0.03 5.54
N LEU A 8 8.04 0.40 5.14
CA LEU A 8 7.65 0.64 3.75
C LEU A 8 7.24 2.09 3.59
N SER A 9 7.74 2.76 2.54
CA SER A 9 7.36 4.12 2.20
C SER A 9 7.26 4.33 0.70
N GLY A 10 6.46 5.32 0.32
CA GLY A 10 6.22 5.66 -1.07
C GLY A 10 5.38 6.92 -1.22
N ALA A 11 4.97 7.21 -2.46
CA ALA A 11 4.04 8.28 -2.77
C ALA A 11 3.05 7.83 -3.84
N ILE A 12 1.80 8.28 -3.71
CA ILE A 12 0.72 8.02 -4.66
C ILE A 12 0.43 9.31 -5.44
N ARG A 13 0.46 9.22 -6.76
CA ARG A 13 0.17 10.34 -7.66
C ARG A 13 -0.91 9.98 -8.66
N TRP A 14 -1.63 10.99 -9.13
CA TRP A 14 -2.53 10.89 -10.27
C TRP A 14 -2.07 11.81 -11.38
N THR A 15 -2.32 11.41 -12.63
CA THR A 15 -1.99 12.20 -13.81
C THR A 15 -3.28 12.80 -14.37
N ASP A 16 -3.29 14.12 -14.55
CA ASP A 16 -4.44 14.81 -15.13
C ASP A 16 -4.51 14.64 -16.66
N VAL A 17 -5.62 15.09 -17.26
CA VAL A 17 -5.84 15.02 -18.71
C VAL A 17 -4.80 15.80 -19.52
N LEU A 18 -4.07 16.73 -18.89
CA LEU A 18 -3.01 17.53 -19.49
C LEU A 18 -1.62 16.89 -19.29
N GLY A 19 -1.54 15.76 -18.58
CA GLY A 19 -0.30 15.04 -18.29
C GLY A 19 0.45 15.51 -17.05
N ASN A 20 -0.11 16.43 -16.24
CA ASN A 20 0.55 16.84 -15.00
C ASN A 20 0.31 15.81 -13.90
N THR A 21 1.33 15.58 -13.06
CA THR A 21 1.20 14.71 -11.89
C THR A 21 0.88 15.50 -10.64
N HIS A 22 -0.06 14.97 -9.85
CA HIS A 22 -0.58 15.59 -8.64
C HIS A 22 -0.58 14.58 -7.49
N PRO A 23 -0.35 15.01 -6.24
CA PRO A 23 -0.43 14.12 -5.09
C PRO A 23 -1.87 13.65 -4.87
N VAL A 24 -2.05 12.36 -4.61
CA VAL A 24 -3.31 11.83 -4.07
C VAL A 24 -3.24 11.99 -2.55
N ARG A 25 -4.02 12.91 -2.00
CA ARG A 25 -3.95 13.31 -0.58
C ARG A 25 -4.97 12.56 0.24
N GLU A 26 -4.61 12.15 1.46
CA GLU A 26 -5.52 11.48 2.41
C GLU A 26 -6.09 10.13 1.92
N ALA A 27 -5.52 9.58 0.84
CA ALA A 27 -5.91 8.29 0.30
C ALA A 27 -5.59 7.16 1.25
N THR A 28 -6.53 6.21 1.35
CA THR A 28 -6.30 4.97 2.08
C THR A 28 -5.28 4.12 1.30
N VAL A 29 -4.21 3.72 1.98
CA VAL A 29 -3.23 2.76 1.47
C VAL A 29 -3.28 1.53 2.36
N GLU A 30 -3.73 0.42 1.77
CA GLU A 30 -3.68 -0.89 2.40
C GLU A 30 -2.34 -1.55 2.06
N ILE A 31 -1.65 -2.05 3.08
CA ILE A 31 -0.51 -2.93 2.94
C ILE A 31 -1.05 -4.36 3.09
N ARG A 32 -0.89 -5.16 2.04
CA ARG A 32 -1.48 -6.50 1.96
C ARG A 32 -0.42 -7.55 1.71
N ASP A 33 -0.65 -8.71 2.30
CA ASP A 33 0.14 -9.91 2.10
C ASP A 33 -0.54 -10.78 1.02
N ARG A 34 0.23 -11.13 -0.01
CA ARG A 34 -0.22 -11.95 -1.13
C ARG A 34 -0.25 -13.40 -0.71
N HIS A 35 -1.37 -14.08 -0.98
CA HIS A 35 -1.47 -15.53 -0.79
C HIS A 35 -2.13 -16.20 -2.00
N ASP A 36 -1.92 -17.51 -2.16
CA ASP A 36 -2.62 -18.33 -3.17
C ASP A 36 -4.15 -18.40 -2.95
N GLY A 37 -4.63 -17.89 -1.81
CA GLY A 37 -6.04 -17.73 -1.46
C GLY A 37 -6.46 -16.26 -1.36
N ALA A 38 -7.00 -15.86 -0.21
CA ALA A 38 -7.38 -14.48 0.04
C ALA A 38 -6.19 -13.68 0.59
N ASP A 39 -5.92 -12.52 -0.02
CA ASP A 39 -4.88 -11.60 0.46
C ASP A 39 -5.22 -11.07 1.86
N THR A 40 -4.24 -11.08 2.76
CA THR A 40 -4.41 -10.63 4.15
C THR A 40 -4.10 -9.14 4.28
N LEU A 41 -4.96 -8.38 4.96
CA LEU A 41 -4.63 -6.99 5.32
C LEU A 41 -3.61 -6.99 6.47
N VAL A 42 -2.45 -6.38 6.23
CA VAL A 42 -1.37 -6.28 7.23
C VAL A 42 -1.48 -4.96 7.98
N SER A 43 -1.71 -3.87 7.25
CA SER A 43 -1.78 -2.52 7.84
C SER A 43 -2.54 -1.58 6.92
N THR A 44 -3.04 -0.49 7.49
CA THR A 44 -3.69 0.60 6.75
C THR A 44 -3.08 1.92 7.19
N VAL A 45 -2.65 2.72 6.22
CA VAL A 45 -2.15 4.08 6.44
C VAL A 45 -2.86 5.05 5.49
N ARG A 46 -2.60 6.35 5.66
CA ARG A 46 -3.08 7.37 4.73
C ARG A 46 -1.93 8.15 4.12
N THR A 47 -2.11 8.63 2.90
CA THR A 47 -1.19 9.59 2.31
C THR A 47 -1.31 10.95 2.97
N ASP A 48 -0.20 11.67 3.07
CA ASP A 48 -0.15 13.05 3.54
C ASP A 48 -0.54 14.05 2.43
N GLN A 49 -0.40 15.35 2.72
CA GLN A 49 -0.71 16.42 1.76
C GLN A 49 0.22 16.43 0.52
N ALA A 50 1.37 15.75 0.59
CA ALA A 50 2.29 15.56 -0.53
C ALA A 50 2.10 14.19 -1.21
N GLY A 51 1.05 13.43 -0.84
CA GLY A 51 0.76 12.11 -1.38
C GLY A 51 1.66 11.01 -0.83
N ARG A 52 2.46 11.28 0.20
CA ARG A 52 3.43 10.32 0.76
C ARG A 52 2.80 9.46 1.84
N TYR A 53 3.21 8.21 1.92
CA TYR A 53 2.81 7.31 3.00
C TYR A 53 4.03 6.60 3.60
N THR A 54 3.88 6.15 4.84
CA THR A 54 4.86 5.30 5.52
C THR A 54 4.13 4.32 6.43
N ALA A 55 4.51 3.06 6.37
CA ALA A 55 4.00 1.99 7.20
C ALA A 55 5.16 1.23 7.84
N VAL A 56 4.95 0.81 9.09
CA VAL A 56 5.84 -0.14 9.78
C VAL A 56 4.98 -1.29 10.25
N PHE A 57 5.35 -2.51 9.88
CA PHE A 57 4.56 -3.71 10.18
C PHE A 57 5.46 -4.90 10.53
N ASP A 58 4.86 -5.89 11.18
CA ASP A 58 5.51 -7.15 11.50
C ASP A 58 5.54 -8.08 10.28
N ASN A 59 6.71 -8.66 10.01
CA ASN A 59 6.99 -9.45 8.82
C ASN A 59 6.79 -10.97 9.03
N THR A 60 6.16 -11.38 10.14
CA THR A 60 5.72 -12.76 10.32
C THR A 60 4.58 -13.05 9.36
N ASP A 61 4.76 -13.99 8.44
CA ASP A 61 3.63 -14.51 7.67
C ASP A 61 2.70 -15.33 8.60
N SER A 62 1.41 -15.01 8.56
CA SER A 62 0.34 -15.71 9.28
C SER A 62 -0.07 -17.04 8.63
N SER A 63 0.40 -17.34 7.41
CA SER A 63 0.14 -18.59 6.70
C SER A 63 0.72 -19.83 7.43
N GLY A 64 1.70 -19.62 8.31
CA GLY A 64 2.27 -20.66 9.17
C GLY A 64 3.26 -21.61 8.48
N ASP A 65 3.64 -21.33 7.24
CA ASP A 65 4.65 -22.11 6.49
C ASP A 65 6.10 -21.72 6.83
N GLY A 66 6.28 -20.68 7.64
CA GLY A 66 7.58 -20.15 8.04
C GLY A 66 8.22 -19.20 7.02
N SER A 67 7.51 -18.87 5.94
CA SER A 67 7.92 -17.90 4.94
C SER A 67 7.84 -16.45 5.46
N ARG A 68 8.28 -15.52 4.63
CA ARG A 68 8.18 -14.08 4.88
C ARG A 68 7.10 -13.49 3.99
N ARG A 69 6.47 -12.41 4.45
CA ARG A 69 5.35 -11.78 3.75
C ARG A 69 5.71 -11.39 2.32
N ASP A 70 4.76 -11.59 1.42
CA ASP A 70 4.78 -11.17 0.03
C ASP A 70 3.92 -9.90 -0.12
N ILE A 71 4.55 -8.73 0.01
CA ILE A 71 3.82 -7.48 0.21
C ILE A 71 3.50 -6.76 -1.11
N PHE A 72 2.26 -6.35 -1.27
CA PHE A 72 1.88 -5.29 -2.21
C PHE A 72 1.08 -4.22 -1.49
N ILE A 73 0.95 -3.05 -2.11
CA ILE A 73 0.04 -2.01 -1.62
C ILE A 73 -1.18 -1.90 -2.52
N ARG A 74 -2.31 -1.58 -1.92
CA ARG A 74 -3.52 -1.13 -2.61
C ARG A 74 -3.79 0.32 -2.24
N ALA A 75 -3.67 1.21 -3.20
CA ALA A 75 -4.07 2.60 -3.06
C ALA A 75 -5.54 2.75 -3.47
N ILE A 76 -6.38 3.22 -2.55
CA ILE A 76 -7.81 3.43 -2.78
C ILE A 76 -8.01 4.91 -3.09
N ALA A 77 -8.78 5.22 -4.13
CA ALA A 77 -9.10 6.57 -4.55
C ALA A 77 -10.23 7.18 -3.69
N ASP A 78 -10.09 7.08 -2.37
CA ASP A 78 -10.97 7.68 -1.38
C ASP A 78 -10.19 8.67 -0.49
N GLY A 79 -10.90 9.43 0.33
CA GLY A 79 -10.34 10.32 1.32
C GLY A 79 -11.43 10.81 2.27
N GLN A 80 -11.08 11.65 3.25
CA GLN A 80 -12.06 12.12 4.22
C GLN A 80 -13.20 12.95 3.57
N THR A 81 -12.91 13.62 2.45
CA THR A 81 -13.85 14.51 1.76
C THR A 81 -14.12 14.14 0.32
N TYR A 82 -13.62 13.01 -0.18
CA TYR A 82 -13.82 12.58 -1.56
C TYR A 82 -13.88 11.07 -1.70
N SER A 83 -14.52 10.62 -2.76
CA SER A 83 -14.51 9.24 -3.23
C SER A 83 -14.58 9.28 -4.76
N VAL A 84 -13.69 8.55 -5.43
CA VAL A 84 -13.71 8.41 -6.88
C VAL A 84 -14.27 7.03 -7.21
N GLU A 85 -15.49 7.02 -7.72
CA GLU A 85 -16.25 5.79 -7.97
C GLU A 85 -16.59 5.62 -9.45
N ASN A 86 -16.79 4.37 -9.86
CA ASN A 86 -17.41 4.06 -11.15
C ASN A 86 -18.94 4.31 -11.09
N SER A 87 -19.63 4.12 -12.22
CA SER A 87 -21.09 4.30 -12.29
C SER A 87 -21.91 3.34 -11.42
N GLU A 88 -21.29 2.30 -10.88
CA GLU A 88 -21.89 1.28 -10.02
C GLU A 88 -21.62 1.56 -8.53
N GLY A 89 -20.92 2.64 -8.19
CA GLY A 89 -20.56 3.00 -6.81
C GLY A 89 -19.32 2.27 -6.28
N THR A 90 -18.54 1.61 -7.14
CA THR A 90 -17.28 0.96 -6.74
C THR A 90 -16.15 1.98 -6.76
N VAL A 91 -15.49 2.18 -5.61
CA VAL A 91 -14.33 3.06 -5.49
C VAL A 91 -13.16 2.50 -6.30
N TYR A 92 -12.53 3.34 -7.12
CA TYR A 92 -11.33 2.93 -7.85
C TYR A 92 -10.18 2.64 -6.89
N SER A 93 -9.38 1.64 -7.24
CA SER A 93 -8.16 1.31 -6.53
C SER A 93 -7.09 0.82 -7.50
N PHE A 94 -5.84 0.86 -7.05
CA PHE A 94 -4.69 0.38 -7.79
C PHE A 94 -3.79 -0.45 -6.90
N ASP A 95 -3.35 -1.60 -7.40
CA ASP A 95 -2.41 -2.49 -6.71
C ASP A 95 -0.99 -2.32 -7.27
N SER A 96 0.01 -2.20 -6.41
CA SER A 96 1.41 -2.24 -6.84
C SER A 96 1.83 -3.63 -7.30
N ALA A 97 3.04 -3.73 -7.86
CA ALA A 97 3.72 -5.02 -7.94
C ALA A 97 3.94 -5.60 -6.52
N THR A 98 3.94 -6.93 -6.44
CA THR A 98 4.26 -7.66 -5.20
C THR A 98 5.78 -7.71 -4.98
N LEU A 99 6.19 -7.44 -3.76
CA LEU A 99 7.55 -7.60 -3.25
C LEU A 99 7.60 -8.90 -2.46
N SER A 100 8.23 -9.93 -3.04
CA SER A 100 8.23 -11.26 -2.43
C SER A 100 9.30 -11.43 -1.36
N ASN A 101 8.98 -12.22 -0.33
CA ASN A 101 9.88 -12.67 0.74
C ASN A 101 10.69 -11.52 1.36
N LEU A 102 10.02 -10.48 1.86
CA LEU A 102 10.70 -9.36 2.50
C LEU A 102 11.57 -9.84 3.66
N SER A 103 12.75 -9.24 3.81
CA SER A 103 13.66 -9.57 4.90
C SER A 103 13.31 -8.83 6.18
N ASP A 104 13.60 -9.47 7.30
CA ASP A 104 13.53 -8.90 8.65
C ASP A 104 14.39 -7.63 8.75
N GLY A 105 13.80 -6.53 9.20
CA GLY A 105 14.48 -5.24 9.28
C GLY A 105 14.61 -4.50 7.94
N GLN A 106 13.99 -4.99 6.86
CA GLN A 106 14.09 -4.35 5.55
C GLN A 106 13.41 -2.98 5.52
N HIS A 107 14.07 -2.02 4.87
CA HIS A 107 13.50 -0.72 4.52
C HIS A 107 13.25 -0.70 3.02
N VAL A 108 11.98 -0.61 2.63
CA VAL A 108 11.56 -0.43 1.25
C VAL A 108 11.21 1.05 1.05
N LEU A 109 11.93 1.69 0.14
CA LEU A 109 11.74 3.08 -0.22
C LEU A 109 11.12 3.18 -1.60
N ASP A 110 10.37 4.25 -1.83
CA ASP A 110 9.86 4.64 -3.13
C ASP A 110 9.07 3.56 -3.86
N LEU A 111 8.26 2.79 -3.13
CA LEU A 111 7.20 2.00 -3.75
C LEU A 111 6.14 2.99 -4.27
N ALA A 112 6.40 3.51 -5.47
CA ALA A 112 5.63 4.57 -6.08
C ALA A 112 4.50 3.99 -6.93
N ILE A 113 3.40 4.74 -6.96
CA ILE A 113 2.29 4.57 -7.90
C ILE A 113 2.04 5.92 -8.57
#